data_AF-A0A915B0G8-F1
#
_entry.id   AF-A0A915B0G8-F1
#
_cell.length_a   1.000
_cell.length_b   1.000
_cell.length_c   1.000
_cell.angle_alpha   90.00
_cell.angle_beta   90.00
_cell.angle_gamma   90.00
#
_symmetry.space_group_name_H-M   'P 1'
#
loop_
_entity.id
_entity.type
_entity.pdbx_description
1 polymer ?
#
loop_
_entity_poly.entity_id
_entity_poly.type
_entity_poly.pdbx_seq_one_letter_code
_entity_poly.pdbx_strand_id
1 'polypeptide(L)'
;RDQIGLDSILPVVFNFSIHGYHFNLPDIIGGNGYADKELYIRWMQLNQLMVSLQFSYPPWQYDKETDDLFIELMNVRANLIAYLIDACKNSCITNEPVIW
;
A
#
# COMPACT_ATOMS: atom_id res chain seq x y z
N ARG A 1 20.34 -0.09 -12.28
CA ARG A 1 19.57 1.06 -11.73
C ARG A 1 18.17 0.53 -11.36
N ASP A 2 18.08 -0.67 -10.77
CA ASP A 2 16.95 -1.56 -11.05
C ASP A 2 16.26 -2.11 -9.78
N GLN A 3 16.39 -1.42 -8.63
CA GLN A 3 15.68 -1.77 -7.41
C GLN A 3 15.15 -0.50 -6.75
N ILE A 4 14.00 -0.03 -7.22
CA ILE A 4 13.33 1.17 -6.70
C ILE A 4 12.32 0.78 -5.60
N GLY A 5 12.56 -0.34 -4.90
CA GLY A 5 11.84 -0.74 -3.69
C GLY A 5 10.47 -1.40 -3.87
N LEU A 6 9.79 -1.20 -5.01
CA LEU A 6 8.45 -1.75 -5.25
C LEU A 6 8.40 -3.29 -5.13
N ASP A 7 9.41 -3.98 -5.63
CA ASP A 7 9.57 -5.44 -5.57
C ASP A 7 9.79 -5.96 -4.16
N SER A 8 10.33 -5.14 -3.26
CA SER A 8 10.57 -5.48 -1.86
C SER A 8 9.30 -5.44 -1.00
N ILE A 9 8.25 -4.77 -1.46
CA ILE A 9 7.03 -4.54 -0.68
C ILE A 9 6.36 -5.86 -0.27
N LEU A 10 6.10 -6.75 -1.24
CA LEU A 10 5.45 -8.01 -0.97
C LEU A 10 6.29 -8.93 -0.05
N PRO A 11 7.59 -9.18 -0.32
CA PRO A 11 8.44 -9.93 0.58
C PRO A 11 8.47 -9.38 2.00
N VAL A 12 8.57 -8.05 2.18
CA VAL A 12 8.61 -7.43 3.51
C VAL A 12 7.28 -7.58 4.23
N VAL A 13 6.16 -7.30 3.55
CA VAL A 13 4.81 -7.46 4.10
C VAL A 13 4.55 -8.89 4.56
N PHE A 14 4.89 -9.88 3.74
CA PHE A 14 4.73 -11.29 4.11
C PHE A 14 5.67 -11.71 5.23
N ASN A 15 6.92 -11.26 5.18
CA ASN A 15 7.88 -11.54 6.24
C ASN A 15 7.37 -11.01 7.59
N PHE A 16 6.93 -9.77 7.66
CA PHE A 16 6.36 -9.18 8.88
C PHE A 16 5.10 -9.90 9.35
N SER A 17 4.22 -10.28 8.43
CA SER A 17 3.01 -11.05 8.72
C SER A 17 3.32 -12.39 9.40
N ILE A 18 4.35 -13.11 8.93
CA ILE A 18 4.80 -14.37 9.53
C ILE A 18 5.41 -14.16 10.93
N HIS A 19 6.07 -13.02 11.15
CA HIS A 19 6.68 -12.68 12.45
C HIS A 19 5.69 -12.09 13.47
N GLY A 20 4.40 -11.97 13.13
CA GLY A 20 3.38 -11.42 14.02
C GLY A 20 3.24 -9.89 13.96
N TYR A 21 3.95 -9.23 13.05
CA TYR A 21 3.83 -7.80 12.80
C TYR A 21 2.77 -7.55 11.73
N HIS A 22 1.50 -7.67 12.12
CA HIS A 22 0.36 -7.69 11.19
C HIS A 22 -0.14 -6.32 10.72
N PHE A 23 0.31 -5.24 11.37
CA PHE A 23 -0.02 -3.85 11.02
C PHE A 23 1.14 -3.19 10.27
N ASN A 24 1.35 -3.68 9.06
CA ASN A 24 2.48 -3.30 8.24
C ASN A 24 2.16 -2.01 7.49
N LEU A 25 3.13 -1.11 7.45
CA LEU A 25 3.17 0.03 6.54
C LEU A 25 4.19 -0.32 5.45
N PRO A 26 3.72 -0.76 4.27
CA PRO A 26 4.61 -0.92 3.13
C PRO A 26 5.10 0.46 2.72
N ASP A 27 6.36 0.53 2.34
CA ASP A 27 7.14 1.75 2.15
C ASP A 27 6.42 2.87 1.36
N ILE A 28 6.87 4.10 1.59
CA ILE A 28 6.26 5.34 1.10
C ILE A 28 6.07 5.28 -0.42
N ILE A 29 4.83 5.39 -0.88
CA ILE A 29 4.45 5.46 -2.30
C ILE A 29 5.21 6.62 -2.95
N GLY A 30 6.01 6.30 -3.96
CA GLY A 30 6.88 7.25 -4.65
C GLY A 30 8.33 7.26 -4.16
N GLY A 31 8.67 6.45 -3.16
CA GLY A 31 10.04 6.20 -2.71
C GLY A 31 10.80 7.49 -2.41
N ASN A 32 10.26 8.36 -1.54
CA ASN A 32 10.84 9.67 -1.23
C ASN A 32 11.06 10.60 -2.45
N GLY A 33 10.27 10.43 -3.52
CA GLY A 33 10.37 11.26 -4.71
C GLY A 33 11.34 10.76 -5.77
N TYR A 34 11.95 9.59 -5.57
CA TYR A 34 12.84 8.99 -6.57
C TYR A 34 12.09 8.22 -7.66
N ALA A 35 10.79 7.92 -7.45
CA ALA A 35 9.97 7.24 -8.44
C ALA A 35 9.56 8.17 -9.59
N ASP A 36 9.62 7.65 -10.81
CA ASP A 36 8.94 8.27 -11.94
C ASP A 36 7.41 8.09 -11.84
N LYS A 37 6.67 8.76 -12.72
CA LYS A 37 5.20 8.73 -12.70
C LYS A 37 4.64 7.32 -12.86
N GLU A 38 5.20 6.51 -13.75
CA GLU A 38 4.71 5.14 -13.98
C GLU A 38 4.90 4.29 -12.73
N LEU A 39 6.12 4.31 -12.15
CA LEU A 39 6.40 3.57 -10.94
C LEU A 39 5.53 4.04 -9.77
N TYR A 40 5.32 5.35 -9.61
CA TYR A 40 4.43 5.90 -8.60
C TYR A 40 3.01 5.33 -8.71
N ILE A 41 2.45 5.29 -9.94
CA ILE A 41 1.11 4.74 -10.18
C ILE A 41 1.06 3.24 -9.85
N ARG A 42 2.07 2.46 -10.29
CA ARG A 42 2.14 1.02 -9.96
C ARG A 42 2.26 0.76 -8.46
N TRP A 43 3.03 1.59 -7.77
CA TRP A 43 3.22 1.52 -6.33
C TRP A 43 1.93 1.84 -5.58
N MET A 44 1.19 2.87 -6.02
CA MET A 44 -0.12 3.22 -5.49
C MET A 44 -1.13 2.09 -5.71
N GLN A 45 -1.16 1.48 -6.90
CA GLN A 45 -2.00 0.32 -7.21
C GLN A 45 -1.69 -0.88 -6.30
N LEU A 46 -0.44 -1.14 -5.96
CA LEU A 46 -0.09 -2.21 -5.04
C LEU A 46 -0.49 -1.88 -3.60
N ASN A 47 -0.25 -0.64 -3.16
CA ASN A 47 -0.50 -0.22 -1.79
C ASN A 47 -1.98 -0.14 -1.42
N GLN A 48 -2.89 -0.02 -2.40
CA GLN A 48 -4.34 -0.01 -2.14
C GLN A 48 -4.85 -1.24 -1.39
N LEU A 49 -4.12 -2.36 -1.41
CA LEU A 49 -4.45 -3.62 -0.74
C LEU A 49 -3.84 -3.73 0.67
N MET A 50 -3.04 -2.75 1.06
CA MET A 50 -2.26 -2.77 2.30
C MET A 50 -3.00 -2.08 3.44
N VAL A 51 -2.58 -2.29 4.69
CA VAL A 51 -3.30 -1.74 5.87
C VAL A 51 -3.30 -0.21 5.85
N SER A 52 -2.21 0.41 5.42
CA SER A 52 -2.03 1.86 5.39
C SER A 52 -1.47 2.33 4.04
N LEU A 53 -1.73 3.59 3.73
CA LEU A 53 -1.19 4.29 2.56
C LEU A 53 -0.36 5.47 3.06
N GLN A 54 0.88 5.57 2.62
CA GLN A 54 1.73 6.72 2.88
C GLN A 54 2.32 7.21 1.56
N PHE A 55 2.13 8.49 1.26
CA PHE A 55 2.56 9.10 0.00
C PHE A 55 3.76 10.01 0.23
N SER A 56 4.78 9.94 -0.64
CA SER A 56 5.93 10.86 -0.59
C SER A 56 5.51 12.25 -1.08
N TYR A 57 4.84 12.26 -2.23
CA TYR A 57 4.15 13.41 -2.78
C TYR A 57 2.69 13.03 -2.99
N PRO A 58 1.74 13.93 -2.66
CA PRO A 58 0.35 13.69 -2.96
C PRO A 58 0.09 13.56 -4.49
N PRO A 59 -0.88 12.72 -4.90
CA PRO A 59 -1.17 12.45 -6.32
C PRO A 59 -1.47 13.69 -7.15
N TRP A 60 -2.20 14.67 -6.59
CA TRP A 60 -2.57 15.92 -7.26
C TRP A 60 -1.40 16.86 -7.57
N GLN A 61 -0.18 16.56 -7.11
CA GLN A 61 1.02 17.30 -7.49
C GLN A 61 1.67 16.83 -8.80
N TYR A 62 1.27 15.67 -9.33
CA TYR A 62 1.81 15.15 -10.59
C TYR A 62 1.06 15.74 -11.78
N ASP A 63 -0.17 15.29 -12.01
CA ASP A 63 -1.07 15.77 -13.06
C ASP A 63 -2.50 15.27 -12.83
N LYS A 64 -3.41 15.74 -13.69
CA LYS A 64 -4.83 15.37 -13.62
C LYS A 64 -5.07 13.87 -13.81
N GLU A 65 -4.29 13.20 -14.66
CA GLU A 65 -4.42 11.75 -14.89
C GLU A 65 -4.11 10.97 -13.61
N THR A 66 -3.03 11.33 -12.91
CA THR A 66 -2.62 10.69 -11.66
C THR A 66 -3.64 10.92 -10.55
N ASP A 67 -4.22 12.11 -10.49
CA ASP A 67 -5.28 12.45 -9.53
C ASP A 67 -6.58 11.67 -9.79
N ASP A 68 -7.01 11.60 -11.06
CA ASP A 68 -8.20 10.83 -11.46
C ASP A 68 -8.01 9.32 -11.15
N LEU A 69 -6.81 8.77 -11.40
CA LEU A 69 -6.45 7.39 -11.02
C LEU A 69 -6.44 7.17 -9.50
N PHE A 70 -5.94 8.13 -8.73
CA PHE A 70 -5.98 8.05 -7.28
C PHE A 70 -7.41 7.98 -6.76
N ILE A 71 -8.31 8.82 -7.28
CA ILE A 71 -9.73 8.81 -6.91
C ILE A 71 -10.35 7.44 -7.21
N GLU A 72 -10.07 6.87 -8.38
CA GLU A 72 -10.56 5.53 -8.75
C GLU A 72 -10.07 4.46 -7.76
N LEU A 73 -8.77 4.45 -7.42
CA LEU A 73 -8.20 3.50 -6.48
C LEU A 73 -8.74 3.68 -5.05
N MET A 74 -9.00 4.91 -4.62
CA MET A 74 -9.62 5.16 -3.30
C MET A 74 -11.07 4.68 -3.26
N ASN A 75 -11.82 4.80 -4.35
CA ASN A 75 -13.17 4.24 -4.45
C ASN A 75 -13.15 2.71 -4.37
N VAL A 76 -12.19 2.05 -5.01
CA VAL A 76 -11.99 0.60 -4.88
C VAL A 76 -11.64 0.24 -3.43
N ARG A 77 -10.66 0.95 -2.84
CA ARG A 77 -10.23 0.73 -1.46
C ARG A 77 -11.36 0.95 -0.45
N ALA A 78 -12.28 1.88 -0.69
CA ALA A 78 -13.43 2.11 0.18
C ALA A 78 -14.30 0.85 0.33
N ASN A 79 -14.38 -0.01 -0.70
CA ASN A 79 -15.08 -1.29 -0.61
C ASN A 79 -14.27 -2.37 0.15
N LEU A 80 -12.94 -2.24 0.17
CA LEU A 80 -12.03 -3.18 0.83
C LEU A 80 -11.76 -2.82 2.30
N ILE A 81 -11.91 -1.55 2.68
CA ILE A 81 -11.47 -1.07 4.00
C ILE A 81 -12.21 -1.74 5.15
N ALA A 82 -13.50 -2.08 4.97
CA ALA A 82 -14.27 -2.80 5.97
C ALA A 82 -13.67 -4.19 6.25
N TYR A 83 -13.32 -4.93 5.20
CA TYR A 83 -12.66 -6.23 5.30
C TYR A 83 -11.29 -6.13 5.95
N LEU A 84 -10.48 -5.12 5.57
CA LEU A 84 -9.17 -4.90 6.17
C LEU A 84 -9.28 -4.58 7.67
N ILE A 85 -10.25 -3.75 8.07
CA ILE A 85 -10.50 -3.42 9.48
C ILE A 85 -10.92 -4.67 10.26
N ASP A 86 -11.79 -5.50 9.72
CA ASP A 86 -12.23 -6.73 10.39
C ASP A 86 -11.11 -7.77 10.46
N ALA A 87 -10.27 -7.88 9.42
CA ALA A 87 -9.05 -8.68 9.45
C ALA A 87 -8.08 -8.18 10.53
N CYS A 88 -7.90 -6.86 10.67
CA CYS A 88 -7.10 -6.25 11.74
C CYS A 88 -7.63 -6.62 13.14
N LYS A 89 -8.95 -6.57 13.35
CA LYS A 89 -9.56 -6.97 14.63
C LYS A 89 -9.37 -8.46 14.91
N ASN A 90 -9.57 -9.31 13.90
CA ASN A 90 -9.37 -10.76 14.02
C ASN A 90 -7.93 -11.08 14.36
N SER A 91 -6.98 -10.38 13.74
CA SER A 91 -5.55 -10.51 14.01
C SER A 91 -5.20 -10.23 15.48
N CYS A 92 -5.84 -9.24 16.13
CA CYS A 92 -5.65 -8.97 17.56
C CYS A 92 -6.09 -10.10 18.48
N ILE A 93 -6.99 -10.97 18.03
CA ILE A 93 -7.58 -12.06 18.84
C ILE A 93 -6.90 -13.40 18.53
N THR A 94 -6.73 -13.69 17.24
CA THR A 94 -6.29 -14.99 16.71
C THR A 94 -4.79 -15.03 16.43
N ASN A 95 -4.15 -13.87 16.34
CA ASN A 95 -2.79 -13.70 15.84
C ASN A 95 -2.59 -14.13 14.37
N GLU A 96 -3.68 -14.31 13.62
CA GLU A 96 -3.63 -14.53 12.18
C GLU A 96 -3.20 -13.23 11.46
N PRO A 97 -2.39 -13.33 10.39
CA PRO A 97 -2.01 -12.15 9.63
C PRO A 97 -3.16 -11.50 8.89
N VAL A 98 -3.04 -10.18 8.69
CA VAL A 98 -4.03 -9.36 7.98
C VAL A 98 -3.89 -9.51 6.47
N ILE A 99 -2.65 -9.69 5.99
CA ILE A 99 -2.32 -9.84 4.57
C ILE A 99 -1.72 -11.24 4.38
N TRP A 100 -2.32 -12.02 3.47
CA TRP A 100 -1.96 -13.40 3.12
C TRP A 100 -1.65 -13.54 1.64
#